data_AF-A0A853CUX2-F1
#
_entry.id   AF-A0A853CUX2-F1
#
_cell.length_a   1.000
_cell.length_b   1.000
_cell.length_c   1.000
_cell.angle_alpha   90.00
_cell.angle_beta   90.00
_cell.angle_gamma   90.00
#
_symmetry.space_group_name_H-M   'P 1'
#
loop_
_entity.id
_entity.type
_entity.pdbx_description
1 polymer ?
#
loop_
_entity_poly.entity_id
_entity_poly.type
_entity_poly.pdbx_seq_one_letter_code
_entity_poly.pdbx_strand_id
1 'polypeptide(L)'
;MQKPEAFWELLKLIFCKIQDERDSASPQFYATPKERQNMTGLMRCASRIGKLFETVVRQYPQIFKPTEQIELEPKVLAYIVTQLQMFSLLDSDVDVKGKAYEEVVGSNLRGDRGEFFTPRNVCNMMVNMLDPSDRDLILDPARGTGGFLIAAMNHVLASLKRDVRESGRSRQLQVNIRFSERHEYWG
;
A
#
# COMPACT_ATOMS: atom_id res chain seq x y z
N MET A 1 11.04 5.26 19.01
CA MET A 1 9.83 5.22 18.19
C MET A 1 8.89 4.18 18.76
N GLN A 2 7.65 4.54 19.07
CA GLN A 2 6.62 3.60 19.51
C GLN A 2 6.18 2.72 18.33
N LYS A 3 5.64 1.53 18.65
CA LYS A 3 5.26 0.52 17.63
C LYS A 3 4.31 1.05 16.54
N PRO A 4 3.30 1.90 16.84
CA PRO A 4 2.41 2.45 15.82
C PRO A 4 3.13 3.39 14.83
N GLU A 5 4.04 4.22 15.32
CA GLU A 5 4.81 5.15 14.48
C GLU A 5 5.72 4.40 13.50
N ALA A 6 6.34 3.31 13.95
CA ALA A 6 7.16 2.44 13.12
C ALA A 6 6.40 1.85 11.92
N PHE A 7 5.13 1.50 12.14
CA PHE A 7 4.26 0.97 11.09
C PHE A 7 3.95 2.03 10.03
N TRP A 8 3.66 3.28 10.45
CA TRP A 8 3.43 4.38 9.53
C TRP A 8 4.66 4.72 8.70
N GLU A 9 5.85 4.70 9.29
CA GLU A 9 7.10 4.90 8.55
C GLU A 9 7.34 3.83 7.49
N LEU A 10 7.03 2.57 7.81
CA LEU A 10 7.16 1.48 6.85
C LEU A 10 6.14 1.61 5.70
N LEU A 11 4.91 2.05 5.99
CA LEU A 11 3.92 2.34 4.96
C LEU A 11 4.40 3.42 3.99
N LYS A 12 5.01 4.50 4.48
CA LYS A 12 5.57 5.56 3.61
C LYS A 12 6.57 4.97 2.62
N LEU A 13 7.45 4.07 3.06
CA LEU A 13 8.43 3.40 2.21
C LEU A 13 7.79 2.44 1.19
N ILE A 14 6.73 1.72 1.58
CA ILE A 14 5.98 0.85 0.66
C ILE A 14 5.37 1.66 -0.48
N PHE A 15 4.72 2.80 -0.16
CA PHE A 15 4.19 3.70 -1.19
C PHE A 15 5.29 4.24 -2.11
N CYS A 16 6.44 4.62 -1.56
CA CYS A 16 7.58 5.05 -2.37
C CYS A 16 8.04 3.97 -3.36
N LYS A 17 8.11 2.71 -2.91
CA LYS A 17 8.52 1.58 -3.75
C LYS A 17 7.52 1.34 -4.88
N ILE A 18 6.23 1.31 -4.57
CA ILE A 18 5.16 1.10 -5.56
C ILE A 18 5.14 2.21 -6.60
N GLN A 19 5.25 3.46 -6.13
CA GLN A 19 5.29 4.60 -7.02
C GLN A 19 6.51 4.55 -7.95
N ASP A 20 7.68 4.20 -7.40
CA ASP A 20 8.90 4.07 -8.17
C ASP A 20 8.80 2.96 -9.23
N GLU A 21 8.23 1.80 -8.88
CA GLU A 21 7.99 0.71 -9.84
C GLU A 21 6.98 1.05 -10.93
N ARG A 22 5.96 1.85 -10.60
CA ARG A 22 4.89 2.20 -11.55
C ARG A 22 5.36 3.21 -12.59
N ASP A 23 6.08 4.24 -12.15
CA ASP A 23 6.30 5.44 -12.96
C ASP A 23 7.72 5.57 -13.49
N SER A 24 8.69 4.88 -12.90
CA SER A 24 10.10 5.08 -13.23
C SER A 24 10.63 4.01 -14.18
N ALA A 25 11.04 4.44 -15.37
CA ALA A 25 11.83 3.59 -16.29
C ALA A 25 13.18 3.16 -15.68
N SER A 26 13.68 3.90 -14.68
CA SER A 26 14.89 3.57 -13.92
C SER A 26 14.63 3.66 -12.41
N PRO A 27 14.58 2.54 -11.68
CA PRO A 27 14.24 2.53 -10.25
C PRO A 27 15.16 3.41 -9.40
N GLN A 28 14.59 4.27 -8.56
CA GLN A 28 15.29 5.11 -7.59
C GLN A 28 15.14 4.60 -6.14
N PHE A 29 14.23 3.66 -5.91
CA PHE A 29 14.05 3.00 -4.62
C PHE A 29 15.14 1.94 -4.41
N TYR A 30 16.32 2.37 -4.00
CA TYR A 30 17.43 1.48 -3.67
C TYR A 30 18.39 2.06 -2.65
N ALA A 31 19.20 1.19 -2.05
CA ALA A 31 20.34 1.52 -1.20
C ALA A 31 21.54 0.65 -1.60
N THR A 32 22.67 1.29 -1.93
CA THR A 32 23.88 0.55 -2.32
C THR A 32 24.72 0.15 -1.10
N PRO A 33 25.55 -0.91 -1.19
CA PRO A 33 26.49 -1.25 -0.13
C PRO A 33 27.42 -0.10 0.27
N LYS A 34 27.89 0.69 -0.70
CA LYS A 34 28.76 1.86 -0.47
C LYS A 34 28.04 2.97 0.29
N GLU A 35 26.76 3.21 0.00
CA GLU A 35 25.98 4.22 0.71
C GLU A 35 25.76 3.88 2.18
N ARG A 36 25.70 2.58 2.52
CA ARG A 36 25.46 2.13 3.90
C ARG A 36 26.67 2.21 4.82
N GLN A 37 27.86 2.49 4.29
CA GLN A 37 29.11 2.46 5.05
C GLN A 37 29.43 3.77 5.77
N ASN A 38 28.85 4.90 5.37
CA ASN A 38 29.16 6.21 5.94
C ASN A 38 27.95 7.14 5.94
N MET A 39 28.01 8.16 6.81
CA MET A 39 26.91 9.11 7.00
C MET A 39 26.52 9.84 5.71
N THR A 40 27.49 10.24 4.89
CA THR A 40 27.21 10.93 3.61
C THR A 40 26.42 10.05 2.64
N GLY A 41 26.74 8.76 2.59
CA GLY A 41 26.02 7.77 1.79
C GLY A 41 24.61 7.52 2.31
N LEU A 42 24.44 7.41 3.63
CA LEU A 42 23.13 7.26 4.26
C LEU A 42 22.24 8.48 3.98
N MET A 43 22.78 9.69 4.08
CA MET A 43 22.07 10.93 3.75
C MET A 43 21.71 11.02 2.26
N ARG A 44 22.57 10.52 1.36
CA ARG A 44 22.24 10.43 -0.08
C ARG A 44 21.06 9.49 -0.34
N CYS A 45 21.05 8.32 0.29
CA CYS A 45 19.92 7.39 0.22
C CYS A 45 18.65 8.03 0.79
N ALA A 46 18.72 8.61 1.99
CA ALA A 46 17.58 9.29 2.63
C ALA A 46 17.03 10.42 1.76
N SER A 47 17.88 11.24 1.15
CA SER A 47 17.45 12.32 0.23
C SER A 47 16.77 11.77 -1.02
N ARG A 48 17.29 10.68 -1.62
CA ARG A 48 16.68 10.03 -2.78
C ARG A 48 15.28 9.51 -2.45
N ILE A 49 15.12 8.81 -1.33
CA ILE A 49 13.83 8.28 -0.89
C ILE A 49 12.88 9.39 -0.46
N GLY A 50 13.37 10.46 0.18
CA GLY A 50 12.57 11.64 0.51
C GLY A 50 11.95 12.31 -0.72
N LYS A 51 12.70 12.43 -1.82
CA LYS A 51 12.17 12.94 -3.09
C LYS A 51 11.08 12.05 -3.69
N LEU A 52 11.23 10.72 -3.58
CA LEU A 52 10.16 9.80 -3.97
C LEU A 52 8.91 10.02 -3.11
N PHE A 53 9.10 10.21 -1.80
CA PHE A 53 7.99 10.45 -0.89
C PHE A 53 7.26 11.77 -1.16
N GLU A 54 7.97 12.84 -1.55
CA GLU A 54 7.33 14.08 -1.99
C GLU A 54 6.39 13.85 -3.18
N THR A 55 6.77 13.01 -4.14
CA THR A 55 5.91 12.60 -5.26
C THR A 55 4.69 11.82 -4.76
N VAL A 56 4.89 10.88 -3.83
CA VAL A 56 3.80 10.12 -3.19
C VAL A 56 2.81 11.05 -2.49
N VAL A 57 3.28 12.03 -1.70
CA VAL A 57 2.41 12.98 -0.98
C VAL A 57 1.56 13.78 -1.98
N ARG A 58 2.11 14.18 -3.12
CA ARG A 58 1.35 14.88 -4.18
C ARG A 58 0.32 13.99 -4.85
N GLN A 59 0.61 12.70 -5.01
CA GLN A 59 -0.29 11.75 -5.67
C GLN A 59 -1.42 11.24 -4.77
N TYR A 60 -1.18 11.17 -3.45
CA TYR A 60 -2.14 10.67 -2.47
C TYR A 60 -2.46 11.72 -1.37
N PRO A 61 -2.97 12.92 -1.72
CA PRO A 61 -3.25 13.98 -0.76
C PRO A 61 -4.37 13.64 0.24
N GLN A 62 -5.18 12.62 -0.05
CA GLN A 62 -6.19 12.06 0.85
C GLN A 62 -5.61 11.12 1.90
N ILE A 63 -4.36 10.67 1.74
CA ILE A 63 -3.68 9.73 2.64
C ILE A 63 -2.62 10.45 3.47
N PHE A 64 -1.82 11.31 2.83
CA PHE A 64 -0.69 11.99 3.47
C PHE A 64 -0.90 13.50 3.54
N LYS A 65 -0.38 14.12 4.61
CA LYS A 65 -0.39 15.58 4.73
C LYS A 65 0.69 16.21 3.84
N PRO A 66 0.48 17.42 3.29
CA PRO A 66 1.49 18.08 2.44
C PRO A 66 2.86 18.32 3.11
N THR A 67 2.89 18.41 4.44
CA THR A 67 4.10 18.63 5.24
C THR A 67 4.73 17.34 5.77
N GLU A 68 4.14 16.18 5.45
CA GLU A 68 4.59 14.91 6.00
C GLU A 68 5.93 14.50 5.40
N GLN A 69 6.82 13.97 6.23
CA GLN A 69 8.14 13.50 5.84
C GLN A 69 8.39 12.11 6.44
N ILE A 70 9.45 11.46 5.95
CA ILE A 70 9.95 10.21 6.54
C ILE A 70 10.83 10.61 7.74
N GLU A 71 10.50 10.10 8.91
CA GLU A 71 11.13 10.42 10.20
C GLU A 71 12.07 9.30 10.69
N LEU A 72 12.38 8.34 9.82
CA LEU A 72 13.35 7.28 10.09
C LEU A 72 14.79 7.81 10.15
N GLU A 73 15.56 7.28 11.09
CA GLU A 73 17.02 7.47 11.09
C GLU A 73 17.62 6.97 9.75
N PRO A 74 18.56 7.69 9.12
CA PRO A 74 19.09 7.34 7.80
C PRO A 74 19.61 5.90 7.70
N LYS A 75 20.19 5.37 8.79
CA LYS A 75 20.68 3.99 8.86
C LYS A 75 19.54 2.96 8.82
N VAL A 76 18.44 3.24 9.53
CA VAL A 76 17.24 2.38 9.57
C VAL A 76 16.53 2.42 8.22
N LEU A 77 16.35 3.63 7.66
CA LEU A 77 15.79 3.82 6.32
C LEU A 77 16.56 3.01 5.27
N ALA A 78 17.88 3.15 5.21
CA ALA A 78 18.70 2.43 4.25
C ALA A 78 18.63 0.90 4.43
N TYR A 79 18.50 0.41 5.66
CA TYR A 79 18.29 -1.00 5.94
C TYR A 79 16.96 -1.51 5.35
N ILE A 80 15.85 -0.82 5.66
CA ILE A 80 14.52 -1.21 5.17
C ILE A 80 14.46 -1.16 3.64
N VAL A 81 15.00 -0.09 3.04
CA VAL A 81 15.10 0.04 1.58
C VAL A 81 15.89 -1.12 0.98
N THR A 82 16.98 -1.56 1.62
CA THR A 82 17.75 -2.72 1.14
C THR A 82 16.94 -4.01 1.17
N GLN A 83 16.05 -4.20 2.14
CA GLN A 83 15.18 -5.37 2.19
C GLN A 83 14.10 -5.30 1.12
N LEU A 84 13.42 -4.15 1.01
CA LEU A 84 12.30 -3.97 0.09
C LEU A 84 12.72 -3.90 -1.39
N GLN A 85 13.90 -3.37 -1.72
CA GLN A 85 14.35 -3.22 -3.11
C GLN A 85 14.49 -4.57 -3.86
N MET A 86 14.63 -5.68 -3.13
CA MET A 86 14.79 -7.02 -3.72
C MET A 86 13.48 -7.60 -4.27
N PHE A 87 12.35 -7.00 -3.92
CA PHE A 87 11.02 -7.48 -4.29
C PHE A 87 10.37 -6.50 -5.27
N SER A 88 9.58 -7.05 -6.20
CA SER A 88 8.66 -6.26 -7.02
C SER A 88 7.29 -6.24 -6.33
N LEU A 89 6.81 -5.08 -5.89
CA LEU A 89 5.50 -4.97 -5.26
C LEU A 89 4.36 -4.90 -6.29
N LEU A 90 4.63 -4.62 -7.55
CA LEU A 90 3.67 -4.64 -8.64
C LEU A 90 3.58 -5.99 -9.36
N ASP A 91 4.70 -6.64 -9.67
CA ASP A 91 4.72 -7.90 -10.46
C ASP A 91 4.72 -9.19 -9.63
N SER A 92 4.88 -9.13 -8.30
CA SER A 92 4.84 -10.36 -7.49
C SER A 92 3.43 -10.96 -7.45
N ASP A 93 3.35 -12.28 -7.29
CA ASP A 93 2.07 -12.98 -7.12
C ASP A 93 1.29 -12.42 -5.92
N VAL A 94 -0.05 -12.36 -6.03
CA VAL A 94 -0.93 -11.76 -5.00
C VAL A 94 -0.69 -12.41 -3.62
N ASP A 95 -0.44 -13.71 -3.58
CA ASP A 95 -0.12 -14.47 -2.37
C ASP A 95 1.22 -14.06 -1.73
N VAL A 96 2.21 -13.66 -2.53
CA VAL A 96 3.51 -13.19 -2.05
C VAL A 96 3.37 -11.82 -1.39
N LYS A 97 2.55 -10.94 -1.98
CA LYS A 97 2.23 -9.62 -1.42
C LYS A 97 1.45 -9.74 -0.11
N GLY A 98 0.46 -10.66 -0.07
CA GLY A 98 -0.32 -10.96 1.12
C GLY A 98 0.56 -11.43 2.29
N LYS A 99 1.46 -12.37 2.04
CA LYS A 99 2.42 -12.86 3.05
C LYS A 99 3.40 -11.79 3.53
N ALA A 100 3.94 -10.99 2.61
CA ALA A 100 4.84 -9.89 2.97
C ALA A 100 4.13 -8.84 3.86
N TYR A 101 2.86 -8.57 3.58
CA TYR A 101 2.05 -7.74 4.45
C TYR A 101 1.81 -8.37 5.82
N GLU A 102 1.41 -9.64 5.88
CA GLU A 102 1.16 -10.34 7.14
C GLU A 102 2.42 -10.41 8.02
N GLU A 103 3.61 -10.62 7.45
CA GLU A 103 4.87 -10.58 8.20
C GLU A 103 5.18 -9.19 8.77
N VAL A 104 4.85 -8.14 8.00
CA VAL A 104 5.08 -6.75 8.40
C VAL A 104 4.05 -6.26 9.44
N VAL A 105 2.82 -6.77 9.36
CA VAL A 105 1.66 -6.25 10.09
C VAL A 105 1.20 -7.16 11.24
N GLY A 106 1.37 -8.47 11.08
CA GLY A 106 0.75 -9.55 11.87
C GLY A 106 1.14 -9.66 13.34
N SER A 107 2.03 -8.80 13.83
CA SER A 107 2.32 -8.67 15.26
C SER A 107 1.98 -7.30 15.85
N ASN A 108 1.85 -6.26 15.03
CA ASN A 108 1.90 -4.86 15.46
C ASN A 108 0.53 -4.17 15.56
N LEU A 109 -0.51 -4.75 14.96
CA LEU A 109 -1.91 -4.25 15.00
C LEU A 109 -2.83 -5.16 15.83
N ARG A 110 -2.25 -5.93 16.76
CA ARG A 110 -2.99 -6.82 17.65
C ARG A 110 -3.67 -5.99 18.72
N GLY A 111 -4.99 -5.88 18.67
CA GLY A 111 -5.78 -5.33 19.79
C GLY A 111 -5.72 -6.24 21.01
N ASP A 112 -6.10 -5.73 22.19
CA ASP A 112 -6.03 -6.45 23.48
C ASP A 112 -6.79 -7.78 23.53
N ARG A 113 -7.65 -8.06 22.54
CA ARG A 113 -8.42 -9.30 22.40
C ARG A 113 -7.93 -10.22 21.27
N GLY A 114 -6.78 -9.94 20.67
CA GLY A 114 -6.26 -10.72 19.54
C GLY A 114 -6.89 -10.39 18.18
N GLU A 115 -7.73 -9.35 18.12
CA GLU A 115 -8.33 -8.86 16.87
C GLU A 115 -7.31 -8.00 16.11
N PHE A 116 -7.12 -8.28 14.81
CA PHE A 116 -6.29 -7.48 13.93
C PHE A 116 -7.15 -6.49 13.16
N PHE A 117 -7.01 -5.19 13.45
CA PHE A 117 -7.65 -4.15 12.65
C PHE A 117 -6.67 -3.66 11.60
N THR A 118 -7.05 -3.71 10.32
CA THR A 118 -6.28 -3.07 9.25
C THR A 118 -6.73 -1.61 9.09
N PRO A 119 -5.85 -0.61 9.34
CA PRO A 119 -6.16 0.80 9.15
C PRO A 119 -6.69 1.12 7.74
N ARG A 120 -7.59 2.09 7.63
CA ARG A 120 -8.28 2.39 6.36
C ARG A 120 -7.33 2.79 5.22
N ASN A 121 -6.26 3.51 5.53
CA ASN A 121 -5.21 3.85 4.57
C ASN A 121 -4.52 2.61 3.99
N VAL A 122 -4.39 1.53 4.77
CA VAL A 122 -3.78 0.27 4.35
C VAL A 122 -4.72 -0.51 3.45
N CYS A 123 -6.00 -0.59 3.82
CA CYS A 123 -7.02 -1.18 2.95
C CYS A 123 -7.04 -0.47 1.58
N ASN A 124 -7.05 0.87 1.60
CA ASN A 124 -7.05 1.67 0.38
C ASN A 124 -5.76 1.48 -0.43
N MET A 125 -4.60 1.44 0.24
CA MET A 125 -3.31 1.19 -0.40
C MET A 125 -3.33 -0.14 -1.15
N MET A 126 -3.66 -1.22 -0.45
CA MET A 126 -3.68 -2.56 -1.05
C MET A 126 -4.67 -2.68 -2.19
N VAL A 127 -5.87 -2.13 -2.02
CA VAL A 127 -6.86 -2.12 -3.09
C VAL A 127 -6.34 -1.36 -4.31
N ASN A 128 -5.66 -0.23 -4.11
CA ASN A 128 -5.04 0.51 -5.21
C ASN A 128 -3.86 -0.24 -5.86
N MET A 129 -3.22 -1.18 -5.15
CA MET A 129 -2.21 -2.06 -5.73
C MET A 129 -2.83 -3.20 -6.53
N LEU A 130 -3.94 -3.76 -6.04
CA LEU A 130 -4.66 -4.84 -6.71
C LEU A 130 -5.41 -4.35 -7.93
N ASP A 131 -5.79 -3.07 -7.95
CA ASP A 131 -6.51 -2.39 -9.03
C ASP A 131 -7.71 -3.22 -9.54
N PRO A 132 -8.62 -3.67 -8.65
CA PRO A 132 -9.70 -4.57 -9.04
C PRO A 132 -10.67 -3.88 -9.99
N SER A 133 -11.13 -4.63 -10.99
CA SER A 133 -12.13 -4.19 -11.97
C SER A 133 -13.55 -4.58 -11.55
N ASP A 134 -14.54 -4.06 -12.28
CA ASP A 134 -15.96 -4.41 -12.10
C ASP A 134 -16.30 -5.85 -12.51
N ARG A 135 -15.34 -6.57 -13.11
CA ARG A 135 -15.49 -7.98 -13.51
C ARG A 135 -14.93 -8.95 -12.49
N ASP A 136 -14.18 -8.47 -11.51
CA ASP A 136 -13.49 -9.31 -10.55
C ASP A 136 -14.40 -9.73 -9.39
N LEU A 137 -14.25 -10.98 -8.95
CA LEU A 137 -14.90 -11.49 -7.74
C LEU A 137 -13.98 -11.22 -6.55
N ILE A 138 -14.45 -10.41 -5.60
CA ILE A 138 -13.66 -10.01 -4.43
C ILE A 138 -14.17 -10.75 -3.20
N LEU A 139 -13.28 -11.49 -2.54
CA LEU A 139 -13.54 -12.26 -1.32
C LEU A 139 -12.58 -11.81 -0.22
N ASP A 140 -13.13 -11.50 0.96
CA ASP A 140 -12.37 -11.24 2.18
C ASP A 140 -12.80 -12.26 3.26
N PRO A 141 -12.04 -13.36 3.45
CA PRO A 141 -12.42 -14.44 4.36
C PRO A 141 -12.20 -14.12 5.85
N ALA A 142 -11.56 -12.99 6.18
CA ALA A 142 -11.27 -12.58 7.55
C ALA A 142 -11.77 -11.14 7.81
N ARG A 143 -12.99 -10.85 7.34
CA ARG A 143 -13.41 -9.48 7.01
C ARG A 143 -13.42 -8.45 8.13
N GLY A 144 -13.29 -8.80 9.42
CA GLY A 144 -13.40 -7.82 10.51
C GLY A 144 -14.56 -6.82 10.29
N THR A 145 -14.27 -5.52 10.25
CA THR A 145 -15.25 -4.45 9.95
C THR A 145 -15.57 -4.21 8.45
N GLY A 146 -15.10 -5.08 7.56
CA GLY A 146 -15.26 -5.00 6.11
C GLY A 146 -14.33 -4.00 5.43
N GLY A 147 -13.18 -3.70 6.03
CA GLY A 147 -12.26 -2.64 5.60
C GLY A 147 -11.85 -2.75 4.12
N PHE A 148 -11.45 -3.94 3.70
CA PHE A 148 -11.00 -4.23 2.34
C PHE A 148 -12.13 -4.23 1.33
N LEU A 149 -13.27 -4.87 1.64
CA LEU A 149 -14.43 -4.88 0.74
C LEU A 149 -14.97 -3.48 0.48
N ILE A 150 -15.03 -2.63 1.52
CA ILE A 150 -15.46 -1.24 1.37
C ILE A 150 -14.46 -0.45 0.51
N ALA A 151 -13.16 -0.61 0.76
CA ALA A 151 -12.12 0.05 -0.03
C ALA A 151 -12.17 -0.38 -1.51
N ALA A 152 -12.31 -1.68 -1.77
CA ALA A 152 -12.40 -2.26 -3.11
C ALA A 152 -13.63 -1.78 -3.87
N MET A 153 -14.79 -1.79 -3.20
CA MET A 153 -16.02 -1.25 -3.77
C MET A 153 -15.88 0.22 -4.15
N ASN A 154 -15.31 1.03 -3.25
CA ASN A 154 -15.10 2.46 -3.51
C ASN A 154 -14.13 2.70 -4.69
N HIS A 155 -13.09 1.87 -4.80
CA HIS A 155 -12.13 1.93 -5.91
C HIS A 155 -12.81 1.62 -7.26
N VAL A 156 -13.51 0.49 -7.37
CA VAL A 156 -14.24 0.09 -8.59
C VAL A 156 -15.29 1.15 -8.98
N LEU A 157 -16.05 1.66 -8.00
CA LEU A 157 -17.03 2.72 -8.23
C LEU A 157 -16.39 4.01 -8.74
N ALA A 158 -15.20 4.37 -8.25
CA ALA A 158 -14.47 5.55 -8.70
C ALA A 158 -13.95 5.38 -10.14
N SER A 159 -13.44 4.19 -10.48
CA SER A 159 -13.03 3.84 -11.85
C SER A 159 -14.21 3.90 -12.83
N LEU A 160 -15.33 3.22 -12.52
CA LEU A 160 -16.53 3.25 -13.37
C LEU A 160 -17.08 4.66 -13.59
N LYS A 161 -17.10 5.50 -12.54
CA LYS A 161 -17.53 6.91 -12.65
C LYS A 161 -16.62 7.72 -13.58
N ARG A 162 -15.31 7.43 -13.61
CA ARG A 162 -14.35 8.08 -14.50
C ARG A 162 -14.64 7.68 -15.95
N ASP A 163 -14.78 6.38 -16.21
CA ASP A 163 -15.04 5.84 -17.55
C ASP A 163 -16.37 6.35 -18.14
N VAL A 164 -17.41 6.47 -17.31
CA VAL A 164 -18.71 7.04 -17.72
C VAL A 164 -18.58 8.52 -18.07
N ARG A 165 -17.81 9.29 -17.31
CA ARG A 165 -17.56 10.71 -17.59
C ARG A 165 -16.78 10.90 -18.90
N GLU A 166 -15.76 10.09 -19.12
CA GLU A 166 -14.90 10.17 -20.30
C GLU A 166 -15.59 9.68 -21.57
N SER A 167 -16.46 8.67 -21.49
CA SER A 167 -17.19 8.14 -22.63
C SER A 167 -18.44 8.94 -23.03
N GLY A 168 -18.87 9.91 -22.21
CA GLY A 168 -20.09 10.71 -22.45
C GLY A 168 -21.40 9.89 -22.47
N ARG A 169 -21.35 8.60 -22.12
CA ARG A 169 -22.51 7.70 -22.13
C ARG A 169 -23.21 7.74 -20.77
N SER A 170 -24.41 8.32 -20.72
CA SER A 170 -25.34 8.15 -19.60
C SER A 170 -25.91 6.72 -19.59
N ARG A 171 -25.10 5.70 -19.27
CA ARG A 171 -25.63 4.39 -18.89
C ARG A 171 -26.00 4.43 -17.41
N GLN A 172 -27.17 3.90 -17.06
CA GLN A 172 -27.44 3.46 -15.69
C GLN A 172 -26.27 2.56 -15.26
N LEU A 173 -25.53 2.99 -14.25
CA LEU A 173 -24.44 2.21 -13.65
C LEU A 173 -25.04 0.92 -13.06
N GLN A 174 -25.07 -0.15 -13.83
CA GLN A 174 -25.29 -1.49 -13.29
C GLN A 174 -23.96 -1.99 -12.76
N VAL A 175 -23.71 -1.69 -11.48
CA VAL A 175 -22.55 -2.17 -10.75
C VAL A 175 -22.80 -3.63 -10.38
N ASN A 176 -22.34 -4.56 -11.22
CA ASN A 176 -22.40 -5.99 -10.94
C ASN A 176 -21.17 -6.46 -10.15
N ILE A 177 -20.89 -5.82 -9.02
CA ILE A 177 -19.86 -6.33 -8.10
C ILE A 177 -20.47 -7.50 -7.35
N ARG A 178 -20.01 -8.72 -7.65
CA ARG A 178 -20.41 -9.91 -6.90
C ARG A 178 -19.56 -9.98 -5.64
N PHE A 179 -20.20 -9.83 -4.48
CA PHE A 179 -19.61 -10.14 -3.20
C PHE A 179 -20.07 -11.55 -2.80
N SER A 180 -19.14 -12.44 -2.51
CA SER A 180 -19.44 -13.80 -2.04
C SER A 180 -19.40 -13.82 -0.51
N GLU A 181 -20.54 -14.06 0.13
CA GLU A 181 -20.61 -14.42 1.55
C GLU A 181 -20.66 -15.95 1.66
N ARG A 182 -19.66 -16.57 2.31
CA ARG A 182 -19.87 -17.93 2.82
C ARG A 182 -20.56 -17.84 4.17
N HIS A 183 -21.85 -18.16 4.18
CA HIS A 183 -22.50 -18.76 5.34
C HIS A 183 -22.30 -20.29 5.28
N GLU A 184 -22.02 -20.90 6.43
CA GLU A 184 -21.92 -22.35 6.72
C GLU A 184 -20.62 -23.04 6.22
N TYR A 185 -19.88 -23.87 6.99
CA TYR A 185 -20.28 -24.88 7.98
C TYR A 185 -19.20 -25.06 9.08
N TRP A 186 -19.62 -25.12 10.35
CA TRP A 186 -19.00 -25.99 11.35
C TRP A 186 -20.11 -26.93 11.83
N GLY A 187 -20.03 -28.19 11.41
CA GLY A 187 -20.61 -29.32 12.12
C GLY A 187 -19.55 -29.93 13.04
#